data_AF-A0AAT9HNC6-F1
#
_entry.id   AF-A0AAT9HNC6-F1
#
_cell.length_a   1.000
_cell.length_b   1.000
_cell.length_c   1.000
_cell.angle_alpha   90.00
_cell.angle_beta   90.00
_cell.angle_gamma   90.00
#
_symmetry.space_group_name_H-M   'P 1'
#
loop_
_entity.id
_entity.type
_entity.pdbx_description
1 polymer ?
#
loop_
_entity_poly.entity_id
_entity_poly.type
_entity_poly.pdbx_seq_one_letter_code
_entity_poly.pdbx_strand_id
1 'polypeptide(L)'
;MENGAGFDLTEAGTQKRLAVYVVEDPADVPGIARLGPDPLAGDFDERRLAGLLFGERRRLKGALRDQSLIAGVGNAYSDEILHAARMSPSKSPALSPRRRPPGSTRPCAARSPRRWNAPAGSRPDG
;
A
#
# COMPACT_ATOMS: atom_id res chain seq x y z
N MET A 1 31.08 -7.21 27.47
CA MET A 1 30.27 -6.56 26.43
C MET A 1 30.25 -5.08 26.79
N GLU A 2 31.07 -4.24 26.18
CA GLU A 2 31.12 -2.82 26.59
C GLU A 2 31.72 -1.95 25.48
N ASN A 3 30.90 -1.62 24.47
CA ASN A 3 31.29 -0.71 23.39
C ASN A 3 30.61 0.67 23.54
N GLY A 4 29.97 0.96 24.67
CA GLY A 4 29.21 2.20 24.87
C GLY A 4 28.01 2.38 23.92
N ALA A 5 27.66 1.35 23.13
CA ALA A 5 26.56 1.40 22.19
C ALA A 5 25.22 1.24 22.94
N GLY A 6 24.41 2.29 22.89
CA GLY A 6 23.05 2.33 23.41
C GLY A 6 22.06 2.76 22.33
N PHE A 7 20.78 2.60 22.60
CA PHE A 7 19.69 3.06 21.75
C PHE A 7 18.74 3.91 22.58
N ASP A 8 18.66 5.20 22.24
CA ASP A 8 17.71 6.11 22.86
C ASP A 8 16.43 6.18 22.01
N LEU A 9 15.31 5.83 22.63
CA LEU A 9 14.01 5.85 21.99
C LEU A 9 13.09 6.83 22.73
N THR A 10 12.69 7.90 22.04
CA THR A 10 11.82 8.93 22.59
C THR A 10 10.52 9.00 21.81
N GLU A 11 9.39 8.91 22.52
CA GLU A 11 8.07 9.23 21.98
C GLU A 11 7.62 10.61 22.49
N ALA A 12 7.48 11.56 21.57
CA ALA A 12 6.97 12.89 21.86
C ALA A 12 5.43 12.92 21.71
N GLY A 13 4.75 13.52 22.67
CA GLY A 13 3.29 13.69 22.64
C GLY A 13 2.63 13.50 24.00
N THR A 14 1.38 13.95 24.12
CA THR A 14 0.56 13.77 25.33
C THR A 14 -0.02 12.37 25.45
N GLN A 15 -0.13 11.64 24.33
CA GLN A 15 -0.51 10.23 24.30
C GLN A 15 0.69 9.41 23.84
N LYS A 16 1.07 8.42 24.64
CA LYS A 16 2.16 7.49 24.34
C LYS A 16 1.60 6.15 23.88
N ARG A 17 2.03 5.66 22.73
CA ARG A 17 1.59 4.41 22.08
C ARG A 17 2.76 3.57 21.54
N LEU A 18 3.99 4.04 21.70
CA LEU A 18 5.19 3.29 21.36
C LEU A 18 5.31 2.04 22.24
N ALA A 19 5.67 0.93 21.63
CA ALA A 19 5.98 -0.31 22.31
C ALA A 19 7.32 -0.86 21.80
N VAL A 20 8.08 -1.47 22.70
CA VAL A 20 9.35 -2.15 22.40
C VAL A 20 9.20 -3.61 22.78
N TYR A 21 9.58 -4.50 21.87
CA TYR A 21 9.57 -5.94 22.06
C TYR A 21 10.99 -6.48 21.88
N VAL A 22 11.39 -7.41 22.75
CA VAL A 22 12.62 -8.18 22.61
C VAL A 22 12.19 -9.64 22.48
N VAL A 23 12.35 -10.19 21.29
CA VAL A 23 11.90 -11.52 20.89
C VAL A 23 12.98 -12.17 20.03
N GLU A 24 12.98 -13.50 19.95
CA GLU A 24 13.88 -14.24 19.06
C GLU A 24 13.41 -14.17 17.61
N ASP A 25 12.09 -14.25 17.38
CA ASP A 25 11.46 -14.09 16.07
C ASP A 25 10.47 -12.90 16.09
N PRO A 26 10.59 -11.91 15.17
CA PRO A 26 9.59 -10.84 15.04
C PRO A 26 8.14 -11.33 14.88
N ALA A 27 7.93 -12.53 14.35
CA ALA A 27 6.61 -13.15 14.22
C ALA A 27 5.97 -13.49 15.58
N ASP A 28 6.73 -13.53 16.67
CA ASP A 28 6.20 -13.72 18.02
C ASP A 28 5.44 -12.48 18.53
N VAL A 29 5.64 -11.32 17.90
CA VAL A 29 4.91 -10.10 18.22
C VAL A 29 3.56 -10.12 17.51
N PRO A 30 2.41 -10.17 18.21
CA PRO A 30 1.10 -10.33 17.57
C PRO A 30 0.75 -9.24 16.55
N GLY A 31 1.28 -8.03 16.73
CA GLY A 31 1.09 -6.92 15.79
C GLY A 31 1.86 -7.11 14.47
N ILE A 32 3.02 -7.76 14.53
CA ILE A 32 3.87 -8.05 13.36
C ILE A 32 3.37 -9.30 12.63
N ALA A 33 2.99 -10.34 13.38
CA ALA A 33 2.46 -11.60 12.83
C ALA A 33 1.23 -11.43 11.93
N ARG A 34 0.46 -10.35 12.16
CA ARG A 34 -0.78 -10.05 11.44
C ARG A 34 -0.60 -9.13 10.25
N LEU A 35 0.62 -8.67 9.98
CA LEU A 35 0.88 -7.75 8.88
C LEU A 35 0.65 -8.45 7.54
N GLY A 36 0.00 -7.71 6.64
CA GLY A 36 -0.09 -8.07 5.24
C GLY A 36 1.26 -7.91 4.52
N PRO A 37 1.31 -8.21 3.22
CA PRO A 37 2.52 -8.04 2.43
C PRO A 37 3.04 -6.59 2.44
N ASP A 38 4.37 -6.45 2.41
CA ASP A 38 5.06 -5.19 2.21
C ASP A 38 4.92 -4.73 0.75
N PRO A 39 4.34 -3.55 0.46
CA PRO A 39 4.18 -3.04 -0.90
C PRO A 39 5.50 -2.68 -1.60
N LEU A 40 6.61 -2.58 -0.86
CA LEU A 40 7.95 -2.31 -1.41
C LEU A 40 8.75 -3.60 -1.67
N ALA A 41 8.23 -4.76 -1.29
CA ALA A 41 8.84 -6.04 -1.59
C ALA A 41 8.90 -6.27 -3.11
N GLY A 42 9.99 -6.89 -3.59
CA GLY A 42 10.23 -7.08 -5.03
C GLY A 42 9.20 -7.96 -5.74
N ASP A 43 8.40 -8.73 -5.01
CA ASP A 43 7.32 -9.58 -5.50
C ASP A 43 5.93 -8.90 -5.42
N PHE A 44 5.86 -7.63 -4.98
CA PHE A 44 4.62 -6.88 -4.91
C PHE A 44 4.31 -6.18 -6.24
N ASP A 45 3.39 -6.76 -7.00
CA ASP A 45 2.97 -6.24 -8.31
C ASP A 45 1.46 -5.89 -8.38
N GLU A 46 1.03 -5.38 -9.53
CA GLU A 46 -0.37 -5.02 -9.78
C GLU A 46 -1.33 -6.22 -9.62
N ARG A 47 -0.88 -7.43 -9.96
CA ARG A 47 -1.71 -8.65 -9.88
C ARG A 47 -1.93 -9.04 -8.44
N ARG A 48 -0.89 -8.95 -7.60
CA ARG A 48 -0.97 -9.18 -6.16
C ARG A 48 -1.90 -8.17 -5.51
N LEU A 49 -1.76 -6.88 -5.83
CA LEU A 49 -2.66 -5.84 -5.33
C LEU A 49 -4.12 -6.11 -5.73
N ALA A 50 -4.36 -6.46 -7.00
CA ALA A 50 -5.71 -6.77 -7.48
C ALA A 50 -6.30 -8.00 -6.76
N GLY A 51 -5.48 -9.02 -6.47
CA GLY A 51 -5.87 -10.21 -5.71
C GLY A 51 -6.25 -9.87 -4.27
N LEU A 52 -5.47 -9.02 -3.59
CA LEU A 52 -5.75 -8.58 -2.22
C LEU A 52 -7.04 -7.76 -2.11
N LEU A 53 -7.34 -6.95 -3.13
CA LEU A 53 -8.55 -6.13 -3.18
C LEU A 53 -9.77 -6.87 -3.75
N PHE A 54 -9.58 -8.11 -4.25
CA PHE A 54 -10.66 -8.87 -4.85
C PHE A 54 -11.71 -9.26 -3.79
N GLY A 55 -12.97 -8.91 -4.04
CA GLY A 55 -14.07 -9.19 -3.11
C GLY A 55 -14.12 -8.30 -1.87
N GLU A 56 -13.20 -7.34 -1.72
CA GLU A 56 -13.23 -6.36 -0.64
C GLU A 56 -14.43 -5.42 -0.80
N ARG A 57 -15.20 -5.27 0.28
CA ARG A 57 -16.47 -4.51 0.30
C ARG A 57 -16.34 -3.17 1.02
N ARG A 58 -15.32 -3.00 1.86
CA ARG A 58 -15.02 -1.74 2.54
C ARG A 58 -14.66 -0.67 1.52
N ARG A 59 -14.66 0.61 1.93
CA ARG A 59 -14.17 1.71 1.07
C ARG A 59 -12.68 1.54 0.80
N LEU A 60 -12.21 1.91 -0.39
CA LEU A 60 -10.83 1.70 -0.82
C LEU A 60 -9.83 2.34 0.13
N LYS A 61 -10.09 3.55 0.63
CA LYS A 61 -9.23 4.19 1.66
C LYS A 61 -9.12 3.34 2.93
N GLY A 62 -10.24 2.75 3.37
CA GLY A 62 -10.29 1.89 4.55
C GLY A 62 -9.51 0.60 4.33
N ALA A 63 -9.64 -0.01 3.15
CA ALA A 63 -8.91 -1.21 2.77
C ALA A 63 -7.39 -0.95 2.68
N LEU A 64 -6.98 0.17 2.07
CA LEU A 64 -5.57 0.55 1.96
C LEU A 64 -4.92 0.81 3.32
N ARG A 65 -5.68 1.21 4.34
CA ARG A 65 -5.17 1.46 5.70
C ARG A 65 -5.12 0.21 6.58
N ASP A 66 -5.68 -0.90 6.10
CA ASP A 66 -5.70 -2.16 6.84
C ASP A 66 -4.32 -2.81 6.80
N GLN A 67 -3.62 -2.78 7.93
CA GLN A 67 -2.27 -3.33 8.06
C GLN A 67 -2.21 -4.84 7.81
N SER A 68 -3.34 -5.55 7.90
CA SER A 68 -3.41 -6.99 7.56
C SER A 68 -3.58 -7.26 6.07
N LEU A 69 -4.02 -6.24 5.30
CA LEU A 69 -4.19 -6.34 3.85
C LEU A 69 -2.93 -5.86 3.12
N ILE A 70 -2.38 -4.72 3.52
CA ILE A 70 -1.09 -4.18 3.04
C ILE A 70 -0.41 -3.48 4.23
N ALA A 71 0.80 -3.92 4.58
CA ALA A 71 1.56 -3.30 5.65
C ALA A 71 2.13 -1.95 5.23
N GLY A 72 2.31 -1.03 6.19
CA GLY A 72 3.01 0.24 5.98
C GLY A 72 2.19 1.36 5.34
N VAL A 73 1.00 1.08 4.78
CA VAL A 73 0.13 2.12 4.22
C VAL A 73 -0.72 2.76 5.32
N GLY A 74 -0.31 3.95 5.75
CA GLY A 74 -1.01 4.77 6.74
C GLY A 74 -2.01 5.76 6.14
N ASN A 75 -2.57 6.62 6.98
CA ASN A 75 -3.59 7.60 6.55
C ASN A 75 -3.07 8.55 5.45
N ALA A 76 -1.87 9.11 5.61
CA ALA A 76 -1.26 10.02 4.64
C ALA A 76 -1.03 9.34 3.28
N TYR A 77 -0.32 8.20 3.27
CA TYR A 77 -0.07 7.45 2.04
C TYR A 77 -1.35 6.99 1.34
N SER A 78 -2.37 6.57 2.10
CA SER A 78 -3.66 6.20 1.48
C SER A 78 -4.30 7.36 0.71
N ASP A 79 -4.19 8.60 1.23
CA ASP A 79 -4.70 9.79 0.55
C ASP A 79 -3.87 10.15 -0.68
N GLU A 80 -2.54 10.06 -0.59
CA GLU A 80 -1.64 10.31 -1.71
C GLU A 80 -1.84 9.30 -2.85
N ILE A 81 -1.96 8.01 -2.53
CA ILE A 81 -2.25 6.95 -3.50
C ILE A 81 -3.57 7.23 -4.23
N LEU A 82 -4.62 7.57 -3.49
CA LEU A 82 -5.93 7.86 -4.06
C LEU A 82 -5.93 9.14 -4.90
N HIS A 83 -5.22 10.16 -4.45
CA HIS A 83 -5.03 11.40 -5.19
C HIS A 83 -4.29 11.16 -6.51
N ALA A 84 -3.15 10.47 -6.45
CA ALA A 84 -2.36 10.12 -7.63
C ALA A 84 -3.16 9.26 -8.63
N ALA A 85 -3.97 8.33 -8.12
CA ALA A 85 -4.86 7.50 -8.93
C ALA A 85 -6.16 8.21 -9.37
N ARG A 86 -6.38 9.46 -8.95
CA ARG A 86 -7.61 10.24 -9.19
C ARG A 86 -8.88 9.50 -8.79
N MET A 87 -8.82 8.82 -7.65
CA MET A 87 -9.94 8.06 -7.09
C MET A 87 -10.50 8.73 -5.85
N SER A 88 -11.82 8.79 -5.74
CA SER A 88 -12.49 9.27 -4.52
C SER A 88 -12.19 8.34 -3.34
N PRO A 89 -11.89 8.86 -2.14
CA PRO A 89 -11.73 8.06 -0.93
C PRO A 89 -12.94 7.21 -0.55
N SER A 90 -14.13 7.62 -0.99
CA SER A 90 -15.39 6.92 -0.75
C SER A 90 -15.67 5.81 -1.77
N LYS A 91 -14.81 5.64 -2.78
CA LYS A 91 -14.97 4.61 -3.81
C LYS A 91 -14.76 3.22 -3.20
N SER A 92 -15.64 2.28 -3.50
CA SER A 92 -15.40 0.87 -3.18
C SER A 92 -14.32 0.29 -4.12
N PRO A 93 -13.43 -0.58 -3.61
CA PRO A 93 -12.34 -1.20 -4.35
C PRO A 93 -12.83 -2.28 -5.32
N ALA A 94 -14.15 -2.48 -5.45
CA ALA A 94 -14.75 -3.42 -6.39
C ALA A 94 -14.28 -3.13 -7.82
N LEU A 95 -13.13 -3.69 -8.16
CA LEU A 95 -12.65 -4.03 -9.48
C LEU A 95 -13.48 -5.23 -9.97
N SER A 96 -14.80 -5.15 -9.87
CA SER A 96 -15.63 -6.03 -10.67
C SER A 96 -15.29 -5.71 -12.11
N PRO A 97 -14.93 -6.70 -12.95
CA PRO A 97 -14.80 -6.46 -14.38
C PRO A 97 -16.11 -5.81 -14.81
N ARG A 98 -16.01 -4.59 -15.33
CA ARG A 98 -17.16 -3.78 -15.70
C ARG A 98 -18.01 -4.64 -16.64
N ARG A 99 -19.14 -5.16 -16.14
CA ARG A 99 -19.98 -6.10 -16.89
C ARG A 99 -20.43 -5.34 -18.13
N ARG A 100 -19.95 -5.76 -19.31
CA ARG A 100 -20.28 -5.11 -20.59
C ARG A 100 -21.79 -5.23 -20.78
N PRO A 101 -22.54 -4.13 -20.95
CA PRO A 101 -23.94 -4.25 -21.33
C PRO A 101 -24.01 -4.96 -22.69
N PRO A 102 -24.90 -5.95 -22.88
CA PRO A 102 -25.06 -6.61 -24.17
C PRO A 102 -25.41 -5.55 -25.24
N GLY A 103 -24.61 -5.45 -26.31
CA GLY A 103 -24.88 -4.58 -27.46
C GLY A 103 -23.93 -3.39 -27.69
N SER A 104 -22.98 -3.10 -26.79
CA SER A 104 -21.99 -2.02 -27.05
C SER A 104 -20.84 -2.51 -27.94
N THR A 105 -20.77 -2.11 -29.20
CA THR A 105 -19.66 -2.36 -30.14
C THR A 105 -18.51 -1.35 -30.03
N ARG A 106 -18.59 -0.36 -29.14
CA ARG A 106 -17.46 0.55 -28.95
C ARG A 106 -16.36 -0.17 -28.16
N PRO A 107 -15.13 -0.29 -28.69
CA PRO A 107 -14.00 -0.75 -27.89
C PRO A 107 -13.88 0.19 -26.69
N CYS A 108 -13.93 -0.39 -25.50
CA CYS A 108 -13.54 0.31 -24.29
C CYS A 108 -12.09 0.69 -24.52
N ALA A 109 -11.81 1.96 -24.78
CA ALA A 109 -10.43 2.45 -24.83
C ALA A 109 -9.83 2.16 -23.47
N ALA A 110 -9.10 1.05 -23.36
CA ALA A 110 -8.20 0.79 -22.26
C ALA A 110 -7.25 1.99 -22.26
N ARG A 111 -7.43 2.90 -21.29
CA ARG A 111 -6.45 3.95 -21.05
C ARG A 111 -5.17 3.22 -20.68
N SER A 112 -4.26 3.19 -21.65
CA SER A 112 -2.88 2.74 -21.59
C SER A 112 -2.31 2.79 -20.16
N PRO A 113 -1.84 1.67 -19.59
CA PRO A 113 -0.96 1.69 -18.43
C PRO A 113 0.41 2.14 -18.94
N ARG A 114 0.63 3.45 -19.04
CA ARG A 114 1.98 3.97 -19.21
C ARG A 114 2.34 4.83 -18.02
N ARG A 115 3.42 4.39 -17.38
CA ARG A 115 4.32 5.11 -16.48
C ARG A 115 3.98 5.05 -14.99
N TRP A 116 3.97 3.85 -14.43
CA TRP A 116 4.71 3.62 -13.19
C TRP A 116 6.13 3.18 -13.60
N ASN A 117 7.15 3.91 -13.16
CA ASN A 117 8.58 3.76 -13.43
C ASN A 117 9.11 4.22 -14.81
N ALA A 118 9.79 5.37 -14.82
CA ALA A 118 11.01 5.54 -15.60
C ALA A 118 11.92 6.56 -14.88
N PRO A 119 13.23 6.28 -14.75
CA PRO A 119 14.19 7.12 -14.02
C PRO A 119 14.39 8.48 -14.70
N ALA A 120 14.79 9.47 -13.89
CA ALA A 120 15.17 10.80 -14.34
C ALA A 120 16.35 10.75 -15.32
N GLY A 121 16.32 11.63 -16.31
CA GLY A 121 17.01 11.45 -17.59
C GLY A 121 18.52 11.70 -17.60
N SER A 122 19.13 11.24 -18.68
CA SER A 122 20.36 11.76 -19.24
C SER A 122 20.02 12.51 -20.54
N ARG A 123 20.41 13.79 -20.61
CA ARG A 123 20.41 14.59 -21.85
C ARG A 123 21.68 14.23 -22.64
N PRO A 124 21.63 14.03 -23.97
CA PRO A 124 22.85 13.96 -24.75
C PRO A 124 23.38 15.36 -25.07
N ASP A 125 24.70 15.43 -25.11
CA ASP A 125 25.54 16.58 -25.40
C ASP A 125 25.24 17.20 -26.78
N GLY A 126 25.39 18.52 -26.84
CA GLY A 126 25.59 19.28 -28.07
C GLY A 126 27.06 19.63 -28.23
#